data_AF-A0A662KP79-F1
#
_entry.id   AF-A0A662KP79-F1
#
_cell.length_a   1.000
_cell.length_b   1.000
_cell.length_c   1.000
_cell.angle_alpha   90.00
_cell.angle_beta   90.00
_cell.angle_gamma   90.00
#
_symmetry.space_group_name_H-M   'P 1'
#
loop_
_entity.id
_entity.type
_entity.pdbx_description
1 polymer ?
#
loop_
_entity_poly.entity_id
_entity_poly.type
_entity_poly.pdbx_seq_one_letter_code
_entity_poly.pdbx_strand_id
1 'polypeptide(L)'
;MGTSWLLSIGNSPFFFLLSYSLLGAGLKYIDAAFDEKTLNKKVALLISPFLGVLWFFTMLIDSASAVLLSAIVLGVLLKGKIDNIAHMVGVFIIIFMVMITGLRVMPLPLILLTACACMDEVGNDIIDRKETTKGFLDVFLKYFFGKRWLLKMGVLYLVLIELFPMYLLVALIFFDESYLLVEEYGRSRLKRKKR
;
A
#
# COMPACT_ATOMS: atom_id res chain seq x y z
N MET A 1 -14.56 13.62 -26.47
CA MET A 1 -14.14 14.89 -25.81
C MET A 1 -13.83 14.76 -24.31
N GLY A 2 -13.91 13.58 -23.68
CA GLY A 2 -13.73 13.43 -22.22
C GLY A 2 -12.39 12.89 -21.72
N THR A 3 -11.38 12.71 -22.56
CA THR A 3 -10.12 11.99 -22.21
C THR A 3 -8.89 12.88 -22.02
N SER A 4 -8.95 14.16 -22.41
CA SER A 4 -7.78 15.06 -22.38
C SER A 4 -7.31 15.39 -20.96
N TRP A 5 -8.24 15.53 -20.01
CA TRP A 5 -7.91 15.83 -18.61
C TRP A 5 -7.35 14.61 -17.87
N LEU A 6 -7.86 13.40 -18.16
CA LEU A 6 -7.33 12.14 -17.60
C LEU A 6 -5.89 11.89 -18.04
N LEU A 7 -5.59 12.15 -19.32
CA LEU A 7 -4.23 12.07 -19.86
C LEU A 7 -3.30 13.14 -19.25
N SER A 8 -3.81 14.34 -18.98
CA SER A 8 -3.04 15.40 -18.31
C SER A 8 -2.68 15.04 -16.87
N ILE A 9 -3.62 14.45 -16.12
CA ILE A 9 -3.38 13.97 -14.76
C ILE A 9 -2.44 12.75 -14.76
N GLY A 10 -2.63 11.81 -15.68
CA GLY A 10 -1.78 10.62 -15.83
C GLY A 10 -0.36 10.91 -16.27
N ASN A 11 -0.12 12.08 -16.85
CA ASN A 11 1.23 12.54 -17.20
C ASN A 11 1.88 13.38 -16.09
N SER A 12 1.22 13.57 -14.94
CA SER A 12 1.76 14.33 -13.81
C SER A 12 2.31 13.39 -12.72
N PRO A 13 3.64 13.28 -12.56
CA PRO A 13 4.23 12.50 -11.47
C PRO A 13 3.74 12.94 -10.09
N PHE A 14 3.42 14.22 -9.92
CA PHE A 14 2.90 14.78 -8.66
C PHE A 14 1.58 14.15 -8.22
N PHE A 15 0.70 13.80 -9.16
CA PHE A 15 -0.54 13.11 -8.84
C PHE A 15 -0.24 11.75 -8.20
N PHE A 16 0.67 10.96 -8.76
CA PHE A 16 1.02 9.65 -8.21
C PHE A 16 1.70 9.77 -6.85
N LEU A 17 2.65 10.70 -6.69
CA LEU A 17 3.31 10.92 -5.40
C LEU A 17 2.29 11.26 -4.31
N LEU A 18 1.38 12.18 -4.59
CA LEU A 18 0.34 12.59 -3.63
C LEU A 18 -0.64 11.43 -3.35
N SER A 19 -1.12 10.75 -4.39
CA SER A 19 -2.06 9.65 -4.25
C SER A 19 -1.47 8.51 -3.43
N TYR A 20 -0.25 8.06 -3.76
CA TYR A 20 0.43 7.02 -3.00
C TYR A 20 0.69 7.42 -1.55
N SER A 21 1.08 8.67 -1.28
CA SER A 21 1.19 9.17 0.10
C SER A 21 -0.14 9.14 0.85
N LEU A 22 -1.24 9.58 0.23
CA LEU A 22 -2.57 9.55 0.85
C LEU A 22 -3.04 8.12 1.10
N LEU A 23 -2.77 7.19 0.17
CA LEU A 23 -3.09 5.78 0.33
C LEU A 23 -2.31 5.15 1.49
N GLY A 24 -0.99 5.39 1.57
CA GLY A 24 -0.14 4.87 2.65
C GLY A 24 -0.56 5.39 4.03
N ALA A 25 -0.72 6.71 4.16
CA ALA A 25 -1.15 7.35 5.40
C ALA A 25 -2.57 6.90 5.80
N GLY A 26 -3.48 6.84 4.82
CA GLY A 26 -4.87 6.46 5.02
C GLY A 26 -5.01 5.01 5.50
N LEU A 27 -4.28 4.07 4.90
CA LEU A 27 -4.28 2.68 5.33
C LEU A 27 -3.75 2.52 6.75
N LYS A 28 -2.61 3.14 7.09
CA LYS A 28 -2.12 3.11 8.48
C LYS A 28 -3.11 3.75 9.46
N TYR A 29 -3.78 4.82 9.05
CA TYR A 29 -4.78 5.47 9.90
C TYR A 29 -5.91 4.49 10.24
N ILE A 30 -6.35 3.68 9.27
CA ILE A 30 -7.37 2.66 9.48
C ILE A 30 -6.84 1.58 10.44
N ASP A 31 -5.64 1.04 10.21
CA ASP A 31 -4.99 0.04 11.10
C ASP A 31 -4.92 0.57 12.55
N ALA A 32 -4.39 1.80 12.72
CA ALA A 32 -4.21 2.43 14.01
C ALA A 32 -5.55 2.72 14.73
N ALA A 33 -6.64 2.96 13.98
CA ALA A 33 -7.97 3.18 14.55
C ALA A 33 -8.65 1.86 14.98
N PHE A 34 -8.52 0.80 14.19
CA PHE A 34 -9.22 -0.46 14.44
C PHE A 34 -8.45 -1.41 15.36
N ASP A 35 -7.14 -1.53 15.15
CA ASP A 35 -6.29 -2.55 15.81
C ASP A 35 -5.62 -1.96 17.03
N GLU A 36 -4.92 -0.83 16.86
CA GLU A 36 -4.19 -0.16 17.96
C GLU A 36 -5.10 0.69 18.85
N LYS A 37 -6.33 1.01 18.38
CA LYS A 37 -7.33 1.88 19.05
C LYS A 37 -6.75 3.24 19.48
N THR A 38 -5.74 3.74 18.77
CA THR A 38 -5.08 5.03 19.04
C THR A 38 -5.79 6.19 18.34
N LEU A 39 -6.50 5.89 17.25
CA LEU A 39 -7.22 6.85 16.40
C LEU A 39 -8.72 6.59 16.36
N ASN A 40 -9.48 7.52 15.75
CA ASN A 40 -10.95 7.48 15.78
C ASN A 40 -11.51 6.57 14.67
N LYS A 41 -12.21 5.50 15.09
CA LYS A 41 -12.88 4.54 14.20
C LYS A 41 -13.92 5.15 13.26
N LYS A 42 -14.67 6.17 13.70
CA LYS A 42 -15.66 6.84 12.84
C LYS A 42 -14.99 7.55 11.67
N VAL A 43 -13.84 8.18 11.94
CA VAL A 43 -13.04 8.86 10.90
C VAL A 43 -12.43 7.83 9.95
N ALA A 44 -11.92 6.71 10.47
CA ALA A 44 -11.38 5.63 9.63
C ALA A 44 -12.45 5.03 8.69
N LEU A 45 -13.67 4.81 9.19
CA LEU A 45 -14.79 4.33 8.38
C LEU A 45 -15.20 5.35 7.29
N LEU A 46 -15.12 6.65 7.60
CA LEU A 46 -15.38 7.71 6.62
C LEU A 46 -14.30 7.78 5.54
N ILE A 47 -13.02 7.64 5.92
CA ILE A 47 -11.86 7.73 5.01
C ILE A 47 -11.78 6.53 4.06
N SER A 48 -12.09 5.32 4.55
CA SER A 48 -12.03 4.07 3.78
C SER A 48 -12.63 4.14 2.36
N PRO A 49 -13.89 4.59 2.15
CA PRO A 49 -14.45 4.66 0.81
C PRO A 49 -13.72 5.64 -0.10
N PHE A 50 -13.24 6.77 0.43
CA PHE A 50 -12.42 7.71 -0.36
C PHE A 50 -11.09 7.09 -0.78
N LEU A 51 -10.45 6.32 0.10
CA LEU A 51 -9.23 5.60 -0.26
C LEU A 51 -9.50 4.54 -1.32
N GLY A 52 -10.59 3.77 -1.21
CA GLY A 52 -10.97 2.79 -2.23
C GLY A 52 -11.19 3.42 -3.61
N VAL A 53 -11.85 4.58 -3.66
CA VAL A 53 -12.05 5.35 -4.90
C VAL A 53 -10.72 5.91 -5.43
N LEU A 54 -9.89 6.51 -4.58
CA LEU A 54 -8.58 7.05 -4.97
C LEU A 54 -7.65 5.95 -5.49
N TRP A 55 -7.67 4.79 -4.83
CA TRP A 55 -6.93 3.59 -5.22
C TRP A 55 -7.33 3.16 -6.63
N PHE A 56 -8.63 2.94 -6.84
CA PHE A 56 -9.16 2.55 -8.14
C PHE A 56 -8.87 3.61 -9.23
N PHE A 57 -9.06 4.89 -8.92
CA PHE A 57 -8.81 5.97 -9.88
C PHE A 57 -7.34 6.02 -10.30
N THR A 58 -6.41 5.78 -9.38
CA THR A 58 -4.97 5.68 -9.68
C THR A 58 -4.68 4.49 -10.61
N MET A 59 -5.36 3.34 -10.38
CA MET A 59 -5.26 2.18 -11.28
C MET A 59 -5.86 2.45 -12.67
N LEU A 60 -6.91 3.26 -12.76
CA LEU A 60 -7.57 3.57 -14.03
C LEU A 60 -6.71 4.46 -14.93
N ILE A 61 -5.95 5.38 -14.34
CA ILE A 61 -5.15 6.36 -15.06
C ILE A 61 -3.83 5.77 -15.57
N ASP A 62 -3.22 4.85 -14.83
CA ASP A 62 -1.92 4.28 -15.16
C ASP A 62 -1.89 2.77 -15.01
N SER A 63 -1.50 2.09 -16.09
CA SER A 63 -1.48 0.62 -16.16
C SER A 63 -0.41 0.02 -15.25
N ALA A 64 0.73 0.70 -15.06
CA ALA A 64 1.78 0.23 -14.17
C ALA A 64 1.36 0.37 -12.70
N SER A 65 0.71 1.49 -12.33
CA SER A 65 0.03 1.66 -11.05
C SER A 65 -1.05 0.60 -10.83
N ALA A 66 -1.84 0.25 -11.87
CA ALA A 66 -2.84 -0.80 -11.78
C ALA A 66 -2.23 -2.13 -11.33
N VAL A 67 -1.12 -2.53 -11.97
CA VAL A 67 -0.39 -3.76 -11.61
C VAL A 67 0.16 -3.66 -10.18
N LEU A 68 0.84 -2.57 -9.82
CA LEU A 68 1.48 -2.41 -8.51
C LEU A 68 0.45 -2.41 -7.36
N LEU A 69 -0.60 -1.60 -7.50
CA LEU A 69 -1.66 -1.49 -6.50
C LEU A 69 -2.48 -2.78 -6.41
N SER A 70 -2.75 -3.47 -7.52
CA SER A 70 -3.34 -4.81 -7.48
C SER A 70 -2.43 -5.81 -6.76
N ALA A 71 -1.12 -5.77 -7.00
CA ALA A 71 -0.17 -6.67 -6.34
C ALA A 71 -0.14 -6.47 -4.82
N ILE A 72 -0.22 -5.22 -4.34
CA ILE A 72 -0.30 -4.91 -2.90
C ILE A 72 -1.60 -5.48 -2.31
N VAL A 73 -2.75 -5.23 -2.94
CA VAL A 73 -4.05 -5.74 -2.47
C VAL A 73 -4.07 -7.27 -2.45
N LEU A 74 -3.56 -7.93 -3.51
CA LEU A 74 -3.48 -9.39 -3.57
C LEU A 74 -2.53 -9.94 -2.50
N GLY A 75 -1.38 -9.33 -2.28
CA GLY A 75 -0.43 -9.76 -1.25
C GLY A 75 -1.05 -9.76 0.15
N VAL A 76 -1.79 -8.69 0.48
CA VAL A 76 -2.50 -8.55 1.77
C VAL A 76 -3.70 -9.51 1.88
N LEU A 77 -4.46 -9.70 0.79
CA LEU A 77 -5.57 -10.65 0.71
C LEU A 77 -5.12 -12.09 0.95
N LEU A 78 -4.05 -12.52 0.26
CA LEU A 78 -3.48 -13.86 0.40
C LEU A 78 -2.99 -14.14 1.83
N LYS A 79 -2.58 -13.09 2.53
CA LYS A 79 -2.16 -13.16 3.93
C LYS A 79 -3.28 -13.08 4.95
N GLY A 80 -4.51 -12.79 4.52
CA GLY A 80 -5.67 -12.69 5.41
C GLY A 80 -5.58 -11.55 6.42
N LYS A 81 -4.80 -10.49 6.11
CA LYS A 81 -4.61 -9.31 6.98
C LYS A 81 -5.78 -8.32 6.94
N ILE A 82 -6.81 -8.58 6.13
CA ILE A 82 -8.05 -7.79 6.09
C ILE A 82 -8.96 -8.30 7.19
N ASP A 83 -8.83 -7.70 8.38
CA ASP A 83 -9.56 -8.12 9.58
C ASP A 83 -10.61 -7.10 10.04
N ASN A 84 -10.69 -5.93 9.40
CA ASN A 84 -11.56 -4.84 9.82
C ASN A 84 -12.55 -4.38 8.73
N ILE A 85 -13.70 -3.84 9.18
CA ILE A 85 -14.79 -3.39 8.30
C ILE A 85 -14.34 -2.28 7.36
N ALA A 86 -13.47 -1.37 7.81
CA ALA A 86 -13.01 -0.29 6.97
C ALA A 86 -12.14 -0.80 5.81
N HIS A 87 -11.25 -1.77 6.02
CA HIS A 87 -10.50 -2.41 4.94
C HIS A 87 -11.40 -3.20 4.00
N MET A 88 -12.38 -3.93 4.55
CA MET A 88 -13.36 -4.65 3.72
C MET A 88 -14.14 -3.70 2.80
N VAL A 89 -14.58 -2.54 3.30
CA VAL A 89 -15.28 -1.53 2.49
C VAL A 89 -14.37 -0.99 1.38
N GLY A 90 -13.12 -0.65 1.70
CA GLY A 90 -12.16 -0.14 0.72
C GLY A 90 -11.88 -1.16 -0.39
N VAL A 91 -11.62 -2.40 -0.01
CA VAL A 91 -11.35 -3.51 -0.95
C VAL A 91 -12.58 -3.86 -1.78
N PHE A 92 -13.77 -3.86 -1.17
CA PHE A 92 -15.03 -4.05 -1.90
C PHE A 92 -15.21 -3.01 -3.01
N ILE A 93 -14.96 -1.73 -2.71
CA ILE A 93 -15.04 -0.65 -3.71
C ILE A 93 -14.05 -0.87 -4.84
N ILE A 94 -12.80 -1.23 -4.53
CA ILE A 94 -11.78 -1.51 -5.54
C ILE A 94 -12.22 -2.64 -6.47
N ILE A 95 -12.64 -3.79 -5.90
CA ILE A 95 -13.07 -4.95 -6.68
C ILE A 95 -14.32 -4.63 -7.51
N PHE A 96 -15.32 -3.98 -6.91
CA PHE A 96 -16.55 -3.59 -7.59
C PHE A 96 -16.29 -2.69 -8.79
N MET A 97 -15.43 -1.68 -8.64
CA MET A 97 -15.06 -0.76 -9.72
C MET A 97 -14.23 -1.45 -10.82
N VAL A 98 -13.33 -2.35 -10.46
CA VAL A 98 -12.57 -3.17 -11.43
C VAL A 98 -13.52 -4.05 -12.25
N MET A 99 -14.52 -4.67 -11.62
CA MET A 99 -15.51 -5.50 -12.34
C MET A 99 -16.35 -4.69 -13.33
N ILE A 100 -16.78 -3.47 -12.96
CA ILE A 100 -17.58 -2.61 -13.84
C ILE A 100 -16.76 -2.13 -15.03
N THR A 101 -15.50 -1.76 -14.81
CA THR A 101 -14.66 -1.14 -15.85
C THR A 101 -13.93 -2.15 -16.73
N GLY A 102 -13.83 -3.41 -16.30
CA GLY A 102 -13.08 -4.44 -17.04
C GLY A 102 -11.59 -4.13 -17.12
N LEU A 103 -11.03 -3.48 -16.10
CA LEU A 103 -9.63 -3.05 -16.06
C LEU A 103 -8.70 -4.25 -16.31
N ARG A 104 -7.83 -4.13 -17.31
CA ARG A 104 -6.86 -5.16 -17.67
C ARG A 104 -5.51 -4.84 -17.06
N VAL A 105 -4.95 -5.81 -16.33
CA VAL A 105 -3.61 -5.73 -15.72
C VAL A 105 -2.69 -6.75 -16.38
N MET A 106 -1.40 -6.40 -16.49
CA MET A 106 -0.40 -7.29 -17.08
C MET A 106 -0.14 -8.46 -16.12
N PRO A 107 -0.45 -9.72 -16.51
CA PRO A 107 -0.45 -10.84 -15.57
C PRO A 107 0.95 -11.20 -15.06
N LEU A 108 1.97 -11.14 -15.91
CA LEU A 108 3.33 -11.53 -15.53
C LEU A 108 3.96 -10.56 -14.50
N PRO A 109 3.96 -9.23 -14.72
CA PRO A 109 4.35 -8.25 -13.70
C PRO A 109 3.52 -8.35 -12.42
N LEU A 110 2.22 -8.63 -12.54
CA LEU A 110 1.33 -8.78 -11.39
C LEU A 110 1.75 -9.97 -10.53
N ILE A 111 2.00 -11.14 -11.13
CA ILE A 111 2.43 -12.34 -10.40
C ILE A 111 3.74 -12.07 -9.67
N LEU A 112 4.72 -11.48 -10.36
CA LEU A 112 6.02 -11.13 -9.77
C LEU A 112 5.87 -10.21 -8.55
N LEU A 113 5.19 -9.08 -8.72
CA LEU A 113 5.03 -8.11 -7.64
C LEU A 113 4.14 -8.64 -6.51
N THR A 114 3.13 -9.45 -6.81
CA THR A 114 2.30 -10.10 -5.78
C THR A 114 3.13 -11.09 -4.97
N ALA A 115 4.03 -11.85 -5.61
CA ALA A 115 4.96 -12.72 -4.91
C ALA A 115 5.90 -11.91 -4.01
N CYS A 116 6.47 -10.80 -4.49
CA CYS A 116 7.29 -9.90 -3.67
C CYS A 116 6.51 -9.35 -2.47
N ALA A 117 5.30 -8.83 -2.68
CA ALA A 117 4.46 -8.30 -1.60
C ALA A 117 4.08 -9.36 -0.57
N CYS A 118 3.74 -10.57 -1.03
CA CYS A 118 3.43 -11.70 -0.16
C CYS A 118 4.66 -12.15 0.65
N MET A 119 5.82 -12.25 0.01
CA MET A 119 7.08 -12.58 0.68
C MET A 119 7.49 -11.53 1.70
N ASP A 120 7.27 -10.24 1.42
CA ASP A 120 7.50 -9.17 2.40
C ASP A 120 6.65 -9.36 3.66
N GLU A 121 5.37 -9.66 3.49
CA GLU A 121 4.45 -9.88 4.59
C GLU A 121 4.75 -11.20 5.35
N VAL A 122 5.15 -12.26 4.64
CA VAL A 122 5.64 -13.52 5.25
C VAL A 122 6.90 -13.26 6.07
N GLY A 123 7.86 -12.54 5.51
CA GLY A 123 9.11 -12.20 6.19
C GLY A 123 8.85 -11.39 7.45
N ASN A 124 7.95 -10.41 7.37
CA ASN A 124 7.58 -9.59 8.52
C ASN A 124 6.92 -10.44 9.63
N ASP A 125 5.96 -11.31 9.30
CA ASP A 125 5.30 -12.19 10.28
C ASP A 125 6.28 -13.17 10.98
N ILE A 126 7.24 -13.73 10.23
CA ILE A 126 8.24 -14.65 10.78
C ILE A 126 9.11 -13.94 11.81
N ILE A 127 9.45 -12.68 11.56
CA ILE A 127 10.33 -11.90 12.41
C ILE A 127 9.59 -11.41 13.65
N ASP A 128 8.34 -10.99 13.51
CA ASP A 128 7.53 -10.58 14.66
C ASP A 128 7.27 -11.75 15.64
N ARG A 129 7.27 -12.99 15.16
CA ARG A 129 7.19 -14.19 16.01
C ARG A 129 8.49 -14.52 16.75
N LYS A 130 9.65 -14.00 16.32
CA LYS A 130 10.92 -14.20 17.01
C LYS A 130 11.05 -13.19 18.16
N GLU A 131 10.75 -13.64 19.38
CA GLU A 131 10.83 -12.79 20.60
C GLU A 131 12.24 -12.28 20.92
N THR A 132 13.30 -12.88 20.38
CA THR A 132 14.69 -12.50 20.66
C THR A 132 15.46 -12.14 19.40
N THR A 133 15.55 -10.84 19.12
CA THR A 133 16.48 -10.28 18.14
C THR A 133 17.88 -10.25 18.77
N LYS A 134 18.69 -11.28 18.52
CA LYS A 134 20.04 -11.40 19.12
C LYS A 134 21.19 -11.11 18.15
N GLY A 135 20.92 -11.05 16.84
CA GLY A 135 21.95 -10.80 15.82
C GLY A 135 21.70 -9.58 14.94
N PHE A 136 22.78 -9.02 14.38
CA PHE A 136 22.73 -7.97 13.35
C PHE A 136 21.82 -8.36 12.16
N LEU A 137 21.86 -9.63 11.75
CA LEU A 137 21.02 -10.17 10.69
C LEU A 137 19.53 -10.11 11.02
N ASP A 138 19.11 -10.38 12.27
CA ASP A 138 17.70 -10.30 12.63
C ASP A 138 17.19 -8.85 12.61
N VAL A 139 18.01 -7.89 13.03
CA VAL A 139 17.69 -6.46 12.95
C VAL A 139 17.60 -6.00 11.49
N PHE A 140 18.54 -6.43 10.66
CA PHE A 140 18.52 -6.14 9.22
C PHE A 140 17.27 -6.73 8.56
N LEU A 141 16.96 -8.01 8.79
CA LEU A 141 15.79 -8.65 8.21
C LEU A 141 14.50 -7.99 8.70
N LYS A 142 14.44 -7.59 9.98
CA LYS A 142 13.30 -6.87 10.53
C LYS A 142 13.09 -5.54 9.81
N TYR A 143 14.16 -4.80 9.61
CA TYR A 143 14.11 -3.56 8.85
C TYR A 143 13.74 -3.80 7.38
N PHE A 144 14.35 -4.82 6.75
CA PHE A 144 14.16 -5.14 5.34
C PHE A 144 12.70 -5.50 5.03
N PHE A 145 12.14 -6.47 5.75
CA PHE A 145 10.77 -6.92 5.56
C PHE A 145 9.73 -5.95 6.15
N GLY A 146 10.05 -5.29 7.26
CA GLY A 146 9.16 -4.29 7.86
C GLY A 146 8.98 -3.04 6.98
N LYS A 147 9.98 -2.68 6.15
CA LYS A 147 9.91 -1.59 5.17
C LYS A 147 9.55 -2.07 3.75
N ARG A 148 9.09 -3.32 3.59
CA ARG A 148 8.68 -3.91 2.30
C ARG A 148 9.71 -3.72 1.18
N TRP A 149 10.98 -3.95 1.50
CA TRP A 149 12.06 -3.71 0.55
C TRP A 149 12.03 -4.65 -0.64
N LEU A 150 11.48 -5.87 -0.51
CA LEU A 150 11.43 -6.80 -1.64
C LEU A 150 10.49 -6.29 -2.74
N LEU A 151 9.35 -5.71 -2.37
CA LEU A 151 8.43 -5.07 -3.32
C LEU A 151 9.11 -3.90 -4.04
N LYS A 152 9.87 -3.07 -3.33
CA LYS A 152 10.65 -1.96 -3.95
C LYS A 152 11.69 -2.49 -4.94
N MET A 153 12.37 -3.58 -4.60
CA MET A 153 13.33 -4.23 -5.51
C MET A 153 12.64 -4.82 -6.74
N GLY A 154 11.44 -5.42 -6.56
CA GLY A 154 10.62 -5.90 -7.68
C GLY A 154 10.20 -4.76 -8.62
N VAL A 155 9.77 -3.62 -8.07
CA VAL A 155 9.45 -2.42 -8.87
C VAL A 155 10.71 -1.88 -9.55
N LEU A 156 11.84 -1.76 -8.84
CA LEU A 156 13.10 -1.32 -9.42
C LEU A 156 13.52 -2.20 -10.59
N TYR A 157 13.39 -3.53 -10.46
CA TYR A 157 13.66 -4.46 -11.55
C TYR A 157 12.78 -4.15 -12.78
N LEU A 158 11.47 -3.95 -12.59
CA LEU A 158 10.55 -3.59 -13.67
C LEU A 158 10.86 -2.21 -14.29
N VAL A 159 11.41 -1.28 -13.51
CA VAL A 159 11.89 0.02 -14.00
C VAL A 159 13.15 -0.13 -14.85
N LEU A 160 14.11 -0.97 -14.42
CA LEU A 160 15.37 -1.18 -15.15
C LEU A 160 15.17 -1.85 -16.51
N ILE A 161 14.13 -2.67 -16.66
CA ILE A 161 13.74 -3.26 -17.95
C ILE A 161 12.76 -2.38 -18.74
N GLU A 162 12.60 -1.11 -18.33
CA GLU A 162 11.74 -0.09 -18.96
C GLU A 162 10.24 -0.44 -19.04
N LEU A 163 9.79 -1.42 -18.24
CA LEU A 163 8.39 -1.80 -18.19
C LEU A 163 7.58 -0.82 -17.32
N PHE A 164 8.20 -0.32 -16.25
CA PHE A 164 7.60 0.63 -15.31
C PHE A 164 8.34 1.97 -15.32
N PRO A 165 7.64 3.09 -15.15
CA PRO A 165 8.30 4.38 -15.04
C PRO A 165 8.89 4.60 -13.64
N MET A 166 10.04 5.27 -13.58
CA MET A 166 10.79 5.50 -12.34
C MET A 166 9.98 6.23 -11.25
N TYR A 167 9.03 7.09 -11.63
CA TYR A 167 8.21 7.82 -10.65
C TYR A 167 7.38 6.88 -9.76
N LEU A 168 7.04 5.65 -10.21
CA LEU A 168 6.31 4.70 -9.37
C LEU A 168 7.15 4.13 -8.24
N LEU A 169 8.45 3.96 -8.44
CA LEU A 169 9.36 3.59 -7.36
C LEU A 169 9.39 4.69 -6.30
N VAL A 170 9.47 5.95 -6.73
CA VAL A 170 9.43 7.11 -5.82
C VAL A 170 8.07 7.20 -5.12
N ALA A 171 6.97 7.00 -5.85
CA ALA A 171 5.61 6.98 -5.28
C ALA A 171 5.45 5.87 -4.23
N LEU A 172 5.99 4.67 -4.48
CA LEU A 172 5.98 3.58 -3.52
C LEU A 172 6.79 3.92 -2.24
N ILE A 173 7.92 4.61 -2.37
CA ILE A 173 8.67 5.11 -1.21
C ILE A 173 7.80 6.11 -0.43
N PHE A 174 7.12 7.03 -1.11
CA PHE A 174 6.22 8.00 -0.50
C PHE A 174 5.01 7.37 0.20
N PHE A 175 4.51 6.25 -0.31
CA PHE A 175 3.48 5.44 0.34
C PHE A 175 4.00 4.86 1.66
N ASP A 176 5.20 4.27 1.66
CA ASP A 176 5.74 3.63 2.86
C ASP A 176 6.16 4.66 3.93
N GLU A 177 6.76 5.78 3.53
CA GLU A 177 7.13 6.82 4.48
C GLU A 177 5.89 7.48 5.09
N SER A 178 4.83 7.73 4.31
CA SER A 178 3.58 8.27 4.85
C SER A 178 2.88 7.28 5.79
N TYR A 179 2.94 5.98 5.48
CA TYR A 179 2.47 4.91 6.36
C TYR A 179 3.20 4.96 7.72
N LEU A 180 4.53 5.06 7.72
CA LEU A 180 5.32 5.10 8.95
C LEU A 180 5.14 6.38 9.76
N LEU A 181 5.00 7.53 9.11
CA LEU A 181 4.71 8.79 9.79
C LEU A 181 3.42 8.71 10.62
N VAL A 182 2.37 8.07 10.06
CA VAL A 182 1.11 7.87 10.79
C VAL A 182 1.28 6.87 11.94
N GLU A 183 2.13 5.85 11.78
CA GLU A 183 2.46 4.89 12.83
C GLU A 183 3.14 5.58 14.02
N GLU A 184 4.15 6.41 13.76
CA GLU A 184 4.85 7.18 14.78
C GLU A 184 3.92 8.17 15.50
N TYR A 185 3.01 8.79 14.75
CA TYR A 185 1.98 9.67 15.30
C TYR A 185 1.02 8.90 16.23
N GLY A 186 0.53 7.72 15.80
CA GLY A 186 -0.33 6.84 16.59
C GLY A 186 0.34 6.41 17.90
N ARG A 187 1.60 5.95 17.83
CA ARG A 187 2.41 5.57 19.00
C ARG A 187 2.62 6.74 19.97
N SER A 188 2.88 7.93 19.45
CA SER A 188 3.06 9.14 20.26
C SER A 188 1.79 9.52 21.03
N ARG A 189 0.61 9.33 20.42
CA ARG A 189 -0.68 9.48 21.11
C ARG A 189 -0.90 8.45 22.20
N LEU A 190 -0.55 7.19 21.95
CA LEU A 190 -0.65 6.12 22.95
C LEU A 190 0.20 6.42 24.20
N LYS A 191 1.44 6.92 24.01
CA LYS A 191 2.33 7.32 25.10
C LYS A 191 1.76 8.47 25.95
N ARG A 192 1.09 9.44 25.32
CA ARG A 192 0.42 10.53 26.04
C ARG A 192 -0.78 10.07 26.87
N LYS A 193 -1.52 9.05 26.43
CA LYS A 193 -2.68 8.52 27.15
C LYS A 193 -2.30 7.65 28.37
N LYS A 194 -1.05 7.16 28.41
CA LYS A 194 -0.51 6.36 29.52
C LYS A 194 0.21 7.19 30.59
N ARG A 195 0.42 8.49 30.37
CA ARG A 195 0.87 9.45 31.38
C ARG A 195 -0.35 10.12 32.00
#